data_AF-Q5LDF9-F1
#
_entry.id   AF-Q5LDF9-F1
#
_cell.length_a   1.000
_cell.length_b   1.000
_cell.length_c   1.000
_cell.angle_alpha   90.00
_cell.angle_beta   90.00
_cell.angle_gamma   90.00
#
_symmetry.space_group_name_H-M   'P 1'
#
loop_
_entity.id
_entity.type
_entity.pdbx_description
1 polymer ?
#
loop_
_entity_poly.entity_id
_entity_poly.type
_entity_poly.pdbx_seq_one_letter_code
_entity_poly.pdbx_strand_id
1 'polypeptide(L)'
;MKAKKYNWTLRHSFLLFLVIFISSSCVEDVTESTKEPTRYTANDIKSYSDLFDVFWNTMNQRYNYFYEQSSFNWETVYNEYAPKFKKLKTFNRDKQYSKAEISEDCNKAIEYFTEIIDPIIDRHFYVKISLPVSHSFIRNIYFHGGMKSKEKIYTYPFELKYEYMRSKIQSETGVFGQANDMLGGFLSDNPDIYYFSFKSFTISNHYILSFGSEYLDIDDKSPYYLTEKEIRDTVEANKIKDPAVKSALIEKSIEYMNKFNSFMRSEIAQDAIKKIADFNQSENPDNSFIEALSKAKENAPDINIELSQLSGLKEFRLNPNYTTWFKQRSTEHLQLACEYTVFLSNIDNVINNQYKIDFYRNFLVPLKVGKIKKIILDLRGNGGGMVLDARTFTDRFITKDAIFGYQRFKEDNNPFSYTPWIPCMTKTTGIGIKKEIPIVILLDNNSASMSEISTLMLKSQGKHVTVVGGYSAGATAGLGDSDQFNGGIRGKVSDYLEFYMPLLAMQDATHTVIEGIGIKPDLLVDPLTEDEVREMALSPFTHIDRTLKQAIEVLSNN
;
A
#
# COMPACT_ATOMS: atom_id res chain seq x y z
N MET A 1 -1.39 69.19 44.64
CA MET A 1 -1.31 69.64 46.04
C MET A 1 -2.22 68.75 46.89
N LYS A 2 -1.71 68.27 48.04
CA LYS A 2 -2.37 67.64 49.23
C LYS A 2 -3.92 67.73 49.31
N ALA A 3 -4.69 66.85 49.95
CA ALA A 3 -4.51 65.56 50.63
C ALA A 3 -5.92 65.04 51.10
N LYS A 4 -6.01 63.72 51.25
CA LYS A 4 -6.93 62.84 52.05
C LYS A 4 -7.98 63.44 53.01
N LYS A 5 -9.15 62.75 53.09
CA LYS A 5 -9.72 61.96 54.23
C LYS A 5 -11.26 61.91 54.12
N TYR A 6 -12.05 60.93 54.59
CA TYR A 6 -11.93 59.51 54.94
C TYR A 6 -13.38 58.98 55.19
N ASN A 7 -13.56 57.68 55.03
CA ASN A 7 -14.73 56.78 55.20
C ASN A 7 -15.84 57.07 56.24
N TRP A 8 -17.07 56.59 55.93
CA TRP A 8 -17.81 55.61 56.78
C TRP A 8 -18.91 54.79 56.04
N THR A 9 -18.61 53.50 55.80
CA THR A 9 -19.42 52.28 56.03
C THR A 9 -20.94 52.21 55.78
N LEU A 10 -21.37 51.19 55.01
CA LEU A 10 -22.36 50.19 55.50
C LEU A 10 -22.26 48.88 54.70
N ARG A 11 -22.21 47.77 55.45
CA ARG A 11 -22.16 46.37 55.03
C ARG A 11 -23.48 45.92 54.40
N HIS A 12 -23.45 45.12 53.34
CA HIS A 12 -24.43 44.06 53.06
C HIS A 12 -23.68 42.87 52.43
N SER A 13 -23.49 41.83 53.22
CA SER A 13 -23.01 40.52 52.78
C SER A 13 -24.22 39.69 52.36
N PHE A 14 -24.32 39.30 51.09
CA PHE A 14 -25.23 38.25 50.65
C PHE A 14 -24.40 37.01 50.31
N LEU A 15 -24.52 35.98 51.16
CA LEU A 15 -23.95 34.65 50.94
C LEU A 15 -24.66 33.98 49.77
N LEU A 16 -23.88 33.59 48.74
CA LEU A 16 -24.34 32.71 47.67
C LEU A 16 -24.17 31.25 48.16
N PHE A 17 -25.26 30.56 48.44
CA PHE A 17 -25.26 29.12 48.71
C PHE A 17 -25.13 28.37 47.37
N LEU A 18 -23.92 27.89 47.06
CA LEU A 18 -23.69 26.92 46.00
C LEU A 18 -23.87 25.52 46.60
N VAL A 19 -25.04 24.92 46.43
CA VAL A 19 -25.30 23.52 46.79
C VAL A 19 -24.69 22.65 45.69
N ILE A 20 -23.48 22.15 45.94
CA ILE A 20 -22.85 21.12 45.12
C ILE A 20 -23.49 19.78 45.53
N PHE A 21 -24.37 19.26 44.68
CA PHE A 21 -24.76 17.85 44.74
C PHE A 21 -23.54 17.02 44.30
N ILE A 22 -22.76 16.56 45.26
CA ILE A 22 -21.74 15.54 45.06
C ILE A 22 -22.49 14.22 44.97
N SER A 23 -22.87 13.81 43.76
CA SER A 23 -23.20 12.41 43.51
C SER A 23 -21.89 11.65 43.60
N SER A 24 -21.73 10.84 44.65
CA SER A 24 -20.66 9.86 44.76
C SER A 24 -20.78 8.83 43.63
N SER A 25 -20.18 9.14 42.49
CA SER A 25 -19.64 8.13 41.60
C SER A 25 -18.29 7.76 42.20
N CYS A 26 -18.23 6.62 42.90
CA CYS A 26 -16.96 5.95 43.16
C CYS A 26 -16.37 5.55 41.81
N VAL A 27 -15.65 6.47 41.17
CA VAL A 27 -14.60 6.11 40.23
C VAL A 27 -13.46 5.68 41.14
N GLU A 28 -13.16 4.38 41.20
CA GLU A 28 -11.84 3.96 41.65
C GLU A 28 -10.82 4.67 40.74
N ASP A 29 -9.96 5.47 41.36
CA ASP A 29 -8.75 5.98 40.72
C ASP A 29 -7.97 4.78 40.14
N VAL A 30 -8.11 4.52 38.84
CA VAL A 30 -7.24 3.60 38.11
C VAL A 30 -5.90 4.31 37.89
N THR A 31 -5.17 4.52 38.98
CA THR A 31 -3.79 5.01 38.98
C THR A 31 -2.81 3.83 38.98
N GLU A 32 -2.94 2.95 38.00
CA GLU A 32 -1.78 2.27 37.43
C GLU A 32 -1.81 2.58 35.94
N SER A 33 -0.80 3.32 35.44
CA SER A 33 -0.65 3.52 34.00
C SER A 33 -0.51 2.15 33.35
N THR A 34 -1.55 1.70 32.63
CA THR A 34 -1.45 0.48 31.82
C THR A 34 -0.25 0.61 30.90
N LYS A 35 0.62 -0.39 30.92
CA LYS A 35 1.84 -0.39 30.12
C LYS A 35 1.48 -0.30 28.64
N GLU A 36 2.11 0.63 27.93
CA GLU A 36 1.95 0.78 26.49
C GLU A 36 2.33 -0.51 25.76
N PRO A 37 1.54 -0.98 24.77
CA PRO A 37 1.79 -2.25 24.09
C PRO A 37 3.19 -2.38 23.49
N THR A 38 3.76 -1.31 22.99
CA THR A 38 5.11 -1.31 22.38
C THR A 38 6.25 -1.41 23.39
N ARG A 39 5.95 -1.38 24.71
CA ARG A 39 6.95 -1.45 25.78
C ARG A 39 7.04 -2.81 26.45
N TYR A 40 6.19 -3.76 26.10
CA TYR A 40 6.30 -5.12 26.62
C TYR A 40 7.59 -5.79 26.15
N THR A 41 8.13 -6.64 27.01
CA THR A 41 9.39 -7.35 26.84
C THR A 41 9.19 -8.82 27.18
N ALA A 42 10.20 -9.66 26.90
CA ALA A 42 10.19 -11.06 27.30
C ALA A 42 9.94 -11.28 28.80
N ASN A 43 10.33 -10.33 29.66
CA ASN A 43 10.18 -10.44 31.10
C ASN A 43 8.74 -10.22 31.59
N ASP A 44 7.88 -9.66 30.75
CA ASP A 44 6.48 -9.39 31.08
C ASP A 44 5.60 -10.63 30.87
N ILE A 45 6.08 -11.66 30.16
CA ILE A 45 5.30 -12.88 29.86
C ILE A 45 6.05 -14.10 30.37
N LYS A 46 5.66 -14.59 31.56
CA LYS A 46 6.26 -15.77 32.22
C LYS A 46 5.26 -16.92 32.39
N SER A 47 3.99 -16.66 32.14
CA SER A 47 2.88 -17.61 32.26
C SER A 47 1.83 -17.41 31.18
N TYR A 48 0.92 -18.37 31.04
CA TYR A 48 -0.27 -18.22 30.21
C TYR A 48 -1.19 -17.09 30.68
N SER A 49 -1.22 -16.80 31.99
CA SER A 49 -1.95 -15.64 32.55
C SER A 49 -1.35 -14.34 32.04
N ASP A 50 -0.04 -14.17 32.15
CA ASP A 50 0.63 -12.96 31.68
C ASP A 50 0.46 -12.77 30.17
N LEU A 51 0.53 -13.87 29.40
CA LEU A 51 0.30 -13.84 27.96
C LEU A 51 -1.11 -13.31 27.63
N PHE A 52 -2.12 -13.82 28.33
CA PHE A 52 -3.50 -13.37 28.18
C PHE A 52 -3.66 -11.91 28.60
N ASP A 53 -3.06 -11.48 29.71
CA ASP A 53 -3.14 -10.11 30.19
C ASP A 53 -2.51 -9.12 29.20
N VAL A 54 -1.36 -9.46 28.62
CA VAL A 54 -0.73 -8.62 27.58
C VAL A 54 -1.59 -8.57 26.30
N PHE A 55 -2.12 -9.71 25.86
CA PHE A 55 -3.04 -9.75 24.72
C PHE A 55 -4.28 -8.90 24.98
N TRP A 56 -4.90 -9.07 26.15
CA TRP A 56 -6.14 -8.39 26.52
C TRP A 56 -5.95 -6.88 26.63
N ASN A 57 -4.87 -6.45 27.29
CA ASN A 57 -4.51 -5.04 27.43
C ASN A 57 -4.20 -4.40 26.07
N THR A 58 -3.52 -5.13 25.19
CA THR A 58 -3.22 -4.62 23.83
C THR A 58 -4.50 -4.40 23.04
N MET A 59 -5.40 -5.38 23.02
CA MET A 59 -6.70 -5.25 22.37
C MET A 59 -7.51 -4.11 23.00
N ASN A 60 -7.57 -4.02 24.34
CA ASN A 60 -8.29 -2.98 25.07
C ASN A 60 -7.83 -1.56 24.68
N GLN A 61 -6.52 -1.37 24.58
CA GLN A 61 -5.93 -0.07 24.26
C GLN A 61 -5.98 0.27 22.77
N ARG A 62 -5.97 -0.72 21.87
CA ARG A 62 -5.71 -0.47 20.44
C ARG A 62 -6.85 -0.85 19.50
N TYR A 63 -7.76 -1.76 19.86
CA TYR A 63 -8.78 -2.23 18.91
C TYR A 63 -9.89 -1.20 18.67
N ASN A 64 -10.26 -1.00 17.39
CA ASN A 64 -11.06 0.14 16.95
C ASN A 64 -12.57 -0.11 16.87
N TYR A 65 -13.05 -1.36 17.03
CA TYR A 65 -14.45 -1.72 16.74
C TYR A 65 -15.27 -2.22 17.94
N PHE A 66 -14.77 -2.10 19.19
CA PHE A 66 -15.53 -2.58 20.34
C PHE A 66 -16.90 -1.93 20.47
N TYR A 67 -17.03 -0.64 20.18
CA TYR A 67 -18.31 0.06 20.27
C TYR A 67 -19.29 -0.39 19.18
N GLU A 68 -18.78 -0.62 17.97
CA GLU A 68 -19.52 -1.06 16.79
C GLU A 68 -20.02 -2.50 16.94
N GLN A 69 -19.28 -3.32 17.69
CA GLN A 69 -19.65 -4.68 18.06
C GLN A 69 -20.43 -4.69 19.39
N SER A 70 -21.58 -4.02 19.44
CA SER A 70 -22.36 -3.83 20.69
C SER A 70 -22.69 -5.12 21.47
N SER A 71 -22.71 -6.30 20.82
CA SER A 71 -22.89 -7.61 21.46
C SER A 71 -21.61 -8.19 22.08
N PHE A 72 -20.45 -7.54 21.93
CA PHE A 72 -19.13 -8.04 22.30
C PHE A 72 -18.53 -7.17 23.42
N ASN A 73 -18.74 -7.60 24.67
CA ASN A 73 -18.24 -6.89 25.85
C ASN A 73 -16.81 -7.36 26.21
N TRP A 74 -15.83 -6.49 26.02
CA TRP A 74 -14.41 -6.81 26.24
C TRP A 74 -14.04 -7.09 27.70
N GLU A 75 -14.73 -6.47 28.65
CA GLU A 75 -14.53 -6.72 30.08
C GLU A 75 -15.06 -8.09 30.49
N THR A 76 -16.18 -8.53 29.91
CA THR A 76 -16.73 -9.88 30.12
C THR A 76 -15.75 -10.95 29.64
N VAL A 77 -15.05 -10.71 28.52
CA VAL A 77 -13.97 -11.58 28.04
C VAL A 77 -12.87 -11.74 29.10
N TYR A 78 -12.42 -10.64 29.72
CA TYR A 78 -11.41 -10.74 30.78
C TYR A 78 -11.89 -11.59 31.95
N ASN A 79 -13.08 -11.28 32.47
CA ASN A 79 -13.66 -11.94 33.64
C ASN A 79 -13.87 -13.44 33.41
N GLU A 80 -14.22 -13.83 32.19
CA GLU A 80 -14.41 -15.23 31.83
C GLU A 80 -13.08 -15.98 31.62
N TYR A 81 -12.13 -15.39 30.89
CA TYR A 81 -10.96 -16.11 30.41
C TYR A 81 -9.71 -15.95 31.29
N ALA A 82 -9.55 -14.85 32.04
CA ALA A 82 -8.40 -14.70 32.95
C ALA A 82 -8.28 -15.88 33.94
N PRO A 83 -9.37 -16.35 34.61
CA PRO A 83 -9.29 -17.52 35.47
C PRO A 83 -9.01 -18.83 34.72
N LYS A 84 -9.38 -18.94 33.44
CA LYS A 84 -9.08 -20.12 32.61
C LYS A 84 -7.60 -20.18 32.25
N PHE A 85 -7.01 -19.06 31.81
CA PHE A 85 -5.57 -18.96 31.51
C PHE A 85 -4.69 -19.14 32.75
N LYS A 86 -5.11 -18.61 33.91
CA LYS A 86 -4.42 -18.79 35.19
C LYS A 86 -4.31 -20.27 35.63
N LYS A 87 -5.19 -21.15 35.16
CA LYS A 87 -5.16 -22.60 35.45
C LYS A 87 -4.12 -23.35 34.62
N LEU A 88 -3.66 -22.80 33.50
CA LEU A 88 -2.64 -23.40 32.65
C LEU A 88 -1.25 -23.16 33.26
N LYS A 89 -0.43 -24.20 33.41
CA LYS A 89 0.77 -24.18 34.29
C LYS A 89 2.09 -24.34 33.55
N THR A 90 2.03 -24.82 32.31
CA THR A 90 3.20 -25.38 31.62
C THR A 90 3.94 -24.41 30.70
N PHE A 91 3.63 -23.10 30.76
CA PHE A 91 4.21 -22.09 29.88
C PHE A 91 5.75 -22.05 29.92
N ASN A 92 6.32 -22.21 31.12
CA ASN A 92 7.77 -22.20 31.34
C ASN A 92 8.50 -23.45 30.82
N ARG A 93 7.75 -24.50 30.42
CA ARG A 93 8.27 -25.78 29.91
C ARG A 93 9.19 -26.52 30.89
N ASP A 94 8.98 -26.32 32.20
CA ASP A 94 9.79 -26.95 33.24
C ASP A 94 9.84 -28.48 33.08
N LYS A 95 10.99 -29.07 33.41
CA LYS A 95 11.23 -30.52 33.34
C LYS A 95 10.28 -31.34 34.23
N GLN A 96 9.65 -30.72 35.23
CA GLN A 96 8.64 -31.38 36.06
C GLN A 96 7.36 -31.75 35.30
N TYR A 97 7.05 -31.06 34.20
CA TYR A 97 5.87 -31.35 33.38
C TYR A 97 6.21 -32.32 32.26
N SER A 98 5.31 -33.26 31.98
CA SER A 98 5.44 -34.13 30.81
C SER A 98 5.17 -33.35 29.51
N LYS A 99 5.66 -33.88 28.38
CA LYS A 99 5.33 -33.33 27.05
C LYS A 99 3.82 -33.32 26.79
N ALA A 100 3.09 -34.30 27.31
CA ALA A 100 1.64 -34.39 27.16
C ALA A 100 0.92 -33.25 27.89
N GLU A 101 1.32 -32.93 29.13
CA GLU A 101 0.76 -31.80 29.89
C GLU A 101 1.05 -30.46 29.19
N ILE A 102 2.26 -30.25 28.67
CA ILE A 102 2.60 -29.04 27.92
C ILE A 102 1.69 -28.91 26.67
N SER A 103 1.54 -29.99 25.91
CA SER A 103 0.67 -30.01 24.73
C SER A 103 -0.81 -29.81 25.07
N GLU A 104 -1.29 -30.34 26.19
CA GLU A 104 -2.68 -30.17 26.64
C GLU A 104 -3.00 -28.72 26.98
N ASP A 105 -2.16 -28.06 27.79
CA ASP A 105 -2.31 -26.64 28.10
C ASP A 105 -2.19 -25.77 26.84
N CYS A 106 -1.28 -26.11 25.92
CA CYS A 106 -1.14 -25.45 24.64
C CYS A 106 -2.45 -25.50 23.84
N ASN A 107 -3.05 -26.69 23.71
CA ASN A 107 -4.31 -26.88 23.00
C ASN A 107 -5.47 -26.11 23.65
N LYS A 108 -5.53 -26.06 24.99
CA LYS A 108 -6.52 -25.24 25.71
C LYS A 108 -6.32 -23.75 25.47
N ALA A 109 -5.08 -23.26 25.48
CA ALA A 109 -4.80 -21.87 25.13
C ALA A 109 -5.24 -21.54 23.70
N ILE A 110 -5.01 -22.44 22.75
CA ILE A 110 -5.50 -22.29 21.36
C ILE A 110 -7.02 -22.22 21.33
N GLU A 111 -7.71 -23.13 22.02
CA GLU A 111 -9.18 -23.14 22.12
C GLU A 111 -9.69 -21.81 22.66
N TYR A 112 -9.15 -21.34 23.79
CA TYR A 112 -9.56 -20.09 24.41
C TYR A 112 -9.32 -18.87 23.51
N PHE A 113 -8.13 -18.75 22.90
CA PHE A 113 -7.86 -17.66 21.95
C PHE A 113 -8.78 -17.75 20.72
N THR A 114 -9.09 -18.95 20.25
CA THR A 114 -10.04 -19.15 19.14
C THR A 114 -11.43 -18.64 19.53
N GLU A 115 -11.92 -18.96 20.74
CA GLU A 115 -13.21 -18.49 21.25
C GLU A 115 -13.28 -16.97 21.40
N ILE A 116 -12.18 -16.36 21.87
CA ILE A 116 -12.10 -14.90 22.07
C ILE A 116 -12.04 -14.15 20.74
N ILE A 117 -11.29 -14.66 19.76
CA ILE A 117 -10.93 -13.92 18.54
C ILE A 117 -11.88 -14.20 17.38
N ASP A 118 -12.50 -15.38 17.30
CA ASP A 118 -13.44 -15.72 16.23
C ASP A 118 -14.58 -14.69 16.05
N PRO A 119 -15.16 -14.08 17.12
CA PRO A 119 -16.21 -13.07 16.97
C PRO A 119 -15.73 -11.68 16.53
N ILE A 120 -14.42 -11.42 16.44
CA ILE A 120 -13.87 -10.15 15.97
C ILE A 120 -14.29 -9.94 14.50
N ILE A 121 -14.92 -8.80 14.20
CA ILE A 121 -15.47 -8.55 12.85
C ILE A 121 -14.40 -8.15 11.83
N ASP A 122 -13.28 -7.63 12.32
CA ASP A 122 -12.23 -7.03 11.52
C ASP A 122 -11.52 -8.06 10.64
N ARG A 123 -11.53 -7.84 9.32
CA ARG A 123 -10.99 -8.77 8.32
C ARG A 123 -9.55 -8.50 7.97
N HIS A 124 -9.00 -7.37 8.40
CA HIS A 124 -7.54 -7.18 8.43
C HIS A 124 -6.93 -7.76 9.69
N PHE A 125 -7.67 -7.81 10.79
CA PHE A 125 -7.16 -8.24 12.08
C PHE A 125 -6.63 -9.68 12.06
N TYR A 126 -5.37 -9.83 12.45
CA TYR A 126 -4.87 -11.08 12.99
C TYR A 126 -3.92 -10.84 14.16
N VAL A 127 -3.79 -11.85 15.02
CA VAL A 127 -2.72 -11.94 16.01
C VAL A 127 -2.00 -13.27 15.84
N LYS A 128 -0.68 -13.20 15.84
CA LYS A 128 0.20 -14.36 15.87
C LYS A 128 0.69 -14.55 17.30
N ILE A 129 0.43 -15.72 17.85
CA ILE A 129 0.76 -16.08 19.24
C ILE A 129 1.74 -17.26 19.24
N SER A 130 2.83 -17.10 19.97
CA SER A 130 3.84 -18.15 20.20
C SER A 130 3.48 -18.95 21.45
N LEU A 131 3.15 -20.24 21.29
CA LEU A 131 2.74 -21.11 22.39
C LEU A 131 3.68 -22.32 22.56
N PRO A 132 4.08 -22.68 23.79
CA PRO A 132 4.92 -23.85 24.03
C PRO A 132 4.14 -25.14 23.80
N VAL A 133 4.66 -26.05 22.98
CA VAL A 133 4.02 -27.35 22.67
C VAL A 133 4.78 -28.51 23.33
N SER A 134 6.09 -28.36 23.51
CA SER A 134 6.94 -29.32 24.21
C SER A 134 8.13 -28.60 24.86
N HIS A 135 9.00 -29.33 25.57
CA HIS A 135 10.17 -28.75 26.22
C HIS A 135 11.06 -27.90 25.30
N SER A 136 11.20 -28.30 24.04
CA SER A 136 12.13 -27.67 23.09
C SER A 136 11.44 -26.99 21.91
N PHE A 137 10.11 -26.97 21.86
CA PHE A 137 9.37 -26.45 20.70
C PHE A 137 8.27 -25.46 21.08
N ILE A 138 8.27 -24.33 20.39
CA ILE A 138 7.25 -23.29 20.45
C ILE A 138 6.60 -23.20 19.07
N ARG A 139 5.27 -23.21 19.03
CA ARG A 139 4.47 -23.11 17.81
C ARG A 139 3.92 -21.70 17.67
N ASN A 140 4.03 -21.14 16.46
CA ASN A 140 3.36 -19.90 16.10
C ASN A 140 1.98 -20.21 15.52
N ILE A 141 0.95 -19.53 15.98
CA ILE A 141 -0.43 -19.73 15.53
C ILE A 141 -1.04 -18.37 15.20
N TYR A 142 -1.69 -18.28 14.04
CA TYR A 142 -2.40 -17.09 13.60
C TYR A 142 -3.88 -17.23 13.93
N PHE A 143 -4.42 -16.23 14.62
CA PHE A 143 -5.83 -16.13 14.97
C PHE A 143 -6.42 -14.89 14.29
N HIS A 144 -7.61 -15.02 13.72
CA HIS A 144 -8.31 -13.93 13.04
C HIS A 144 -9.84 -14.09 13.18
N GLY A 145 -10.57 -13.01 12.93
CA GLY A 145 -12.04 -13.02 12.95
C GLY A 145 -12.65 -14.04 11.98
N GLY A 146 -13.73 -14.70 12.39
CA GLY A 146 -14.51 -15.67 11.61
C GLY A 146 -13.79 -16.97 11.26
N MET A 147 -12.68 -17.30 11.91
CA MET A 147 -11.89 -18.51 11.65
C MET A 147 -12.63 -19.83 11.93
N LYS A 148 -13.72 -19.83 12.70
CA LYS A 148 -14.59 -21.01 12.91
C LYS A 148 -15.60 -21.21 11.78
N SER A 149 -15.76 -20.24 10.88
CA SER A 149 -16.65 -20.41 9.73
C SER A 149 -16.17 -21.57 8.87
N LYS A 150 -17.03 -22.57 8.69
CA LYS A 150 -16.75 -23.76 7.87
C LYS A 150 -17.33 -23.66 6.47
N GLU A 151 -18.07 -22.60 6.17
CA GLU A 151 -18.68 -22.42 4.86
C GLU A 151 -17.60 -22.01 3.85
N LYS A 152 -17.36 -22.89 2.88
CA LYS A 152 -16.45 -22.59 1.77
C LYS A 152 -17.22 -21.81 0.72
N ILE A 153 -16.89 -20.54 0.59
CA ILE A 153 -17.45 -19.67 -0.45
C ILE A 153 -16.51 -19.69 -1.66
N TYR A 154 -17.01 -20.14 -2.80
CA TYR A 154 -16.25 -20.15 -4.04
C TYR A 154 -16.36 -18.79 -4.74
N THR A 155 -15.20 -18.24 -5.08
CA THR A 155 -15.01 -16.92 -5.71
C THR A 155 -14.49 -17.08 -7.14
N TYR A 156 -14.27 -15.99 -7.86
CA TYR A 156 -13.63 -16.02 -9.19
C TYR A 156 -12.13 -15.69 -9.07
N PRO A 157 -11.22 -16.68 -8.94
CA PRO A 157 -9.80 -16.39 -8.81
C PRO A 157 -9.28 -15.74 -10.09
N PHE A 158 -8.47 -14.69 -9.93
CA PHE A 158 -7.90 -13.95 -11.05
C PHE A 158 -7.22 -14.85 -12.10
N GLU A 159 -6.40 -15.80 -11.63
CA GLU A 159 -5.66 -16.73 -12.50
C GLU A 159 -6.58 -17.64 -13.33
N LEU A 160 -7.72 -18.04 -12.78
CA LEU A 160 -8.65 -18.95 -13.47
C LEU A 160 -9.54 -18.22 -14.50
N LYS A 161 -9.77 -16.91 -14.31
CA LYS A 161 -10.55 -16.10 -15.28
C LYS A 161 -9.68 -15.41 -16.34
N TYR A 162 -8.35 -15.39 -16.17
CA TYR A 162 -7.44 -14.60 -17.02
C TYR A 162 -7.54 -14.96 -18.51
N GLU A 163 -7.34 -16.23 -18.86
CA GLU A 163 -7.34 -16.66 -20.27
C GLU A 163 -8.73 -16.58 -20.92
N TYR A 164 -9.79 -16.84 -20.16
CA TYR A 164 -11.16 -16.64 -20.61
C TYR A 164 -11.39 -15.20 -21.02
N MET A 165 -11.05 -14.25 -20.16
CA MET A 165 -11.25 -12.83 -20.45
C MET A 165 -10.29 -12.31 -21.52
N ARG A 166 -9.04 -12.79 -21.55
CA ARG A 166 -8.08 -12.49 -22.62
C ARG A 166 -8.63 -12.88 -24.00
N SER A 167 -9.27 -14.03 -24.12
CA SER A 167 -9.88 -14.47 -25.39
C SER A 167 -11.04 -13.60 -25.87
N LYS A 168 -11.64 -12.81 -24.98
CA LYS A 168 -12.76 -11.91 -25.25
C LYS A 168 -12.37 -10.46 -25.48
N ILE A 169 -11.09 -10.13 -25.34
CA ILE A 169 -10.58 -8.78 -25.54
C ILE A 169 -10.03 -8.64 -26.96
N GLN A 170 -10.36 -7.53 -27.61
CA GLN A 170 -9.80 -7.12 -28.88
C GLN A 170 -8.28 -6.87 -28.75
N SER A 171 -7.49 -7.56 -29.57
CA SER A 171 -6.03 -7.53 -29.52
C SER A 171 -5.43 -6.12 -29.66
N GLU A 172 -6.04 -5.28 -30.48
CA GLU A 172 -5.64 -3.92 -30.82
C GLU A 172 -5.82 -2.92 -29.67
N THR A 173 -6.67 -3.24 -28.71
CA THR A 173 -6.92 -2.42 -27.51
C THR A 173 -6.50 -3.14 -26.23
N GLY A 174 -5.83 -4.28 -26.38
CA GLY A 174 -5.40 -5.11 -25.28
C GLY A 174 -4.39 -4.41 -24.38
N VAL A 175 -4.62 -4.49 -23.08
CA VAL A 175 -3.65 -4.27 -22.02
C VAL A 175 -3.42 -5.63 -21.39
N PHE A 176 -2.17 -6.06 -21.27
CA PHE A 176 -1.80 -7.31 -20.63
C PHE A 176 -0.58 -7.09 -19.75
N GLY A 177 -0.72 -7.38 -18.45
CA GLY A 177 0.35 -7.25 -17.48
C GLY A 177 1.51 -8.21 -17.75
N GLN A 178 2.74 -7.79 -17.43
CA GLN A 178 3.93 -8.62 -17.65
C GLN A 178 3.85 -9.97 -16.93
N ALA A 179 3.27 -9.99 -15.74
CA ALA A 179 3.13 -11.18 -14.91
C ALA A 179 1.75 -11.83 -15.06
N ASN A 180 1.01 -11.52 -16.13
CA ASN A 180 -0.41 -11.85 -16.28
C ASN A 180 -1.21 -11.43 -15.04
N ASP A 181 -0.96 -10.23 -14.52
CA ASP A 181 -1.54 -9.66 -13.30
C ASP A 181 -2.54 -8.53 -13.59
N MET A 182 -2.71 -8.18 -14.86
CA MET A 182 -3.64 -7.17 -15.36
C MET A 182 -4.11 -7.57 -16.76
N LEU A 183 -5.38 -7.30 -17.06
CA LEU A 183 -5.89 -7.33 -18.42
C LEU A 183 -7.01 -6.33 -18.65
N GLY A 184 -7.10 -5.81 -19.87
CA GLY A 184 -8.25 -5.04 -20.29
C GLY A 184 -8.26 -4.70 -21.77
N GLY A 185 -9.37 -4.15 -22.24
CA GLY A 185 -9.59 -3.77 -23.63
C GLY A 185 -11.08 -3.80 -23.97
N PHE A 186 -11.43 -3.42 -25.20
CA PHE A 186 -12.80 -3.56 -25.67
C PHE A 186 -13.16 -5.02 -25.89
N LEU A 187 -14.40 -5.39 -25.54
CA LEU A 187 -14.89 -6.75 -25.73
C LEU A 187 -15.13 -7.03 -27.22
N SER A 188 -14.72 -8.22 -27.69
CA SER A 188 -14.91 -8.64 -29.08
C SER A 188 -16.39 -8.70 -29.47
N ASP A 189 -17.24 -9.27 -28.61
CA ASP A 189 -18.68 -9.42 -28.87
C ASP A 189 -19.49 -8.15 -28.54
N ASN A 190 -18.93 -7.22 -27.76
CA ASN A 190 -19.57 -5.98 -27.31
C ASN A 190 -18.57 -4.80 -27.39
N PRO A 191 -18.24 -4.34 -28.61
CA PRO A 191 -17.11 -3.43 -28.85
C PRO A 191 -17.27 -2.02 -28.27
N ASP A 192 -18.46 -1.67 -27.76
CA ASP A 192 -18.69 -0.41 -27.05
C ASP A 192 -18.39 -0.49 -25.54
N ILE A 193 -18.19 -1.70 -25.01
CA ILE A 193 -17.89 -1.97 -23.59
C ILE A 193 -16.39 -2.25 -23.43
N TYR A 194 -15.74 -1.47 -22.58
CA TYR A 194 -14.38 -1.74 -22.14
C TYR A 194 -14.39 -2.65 -20.90
N TYR A 195 -13.59 -3.70 -20.87
CA TYR A 195 -13.38 -4.52 -19.68
C TYR A 195 -12.00 -4.25 -19.09
N PHE A 196 -11.90 -4.17 -17.76
CA PHE A 196 -10.62 -4.01 -17.08
C PHE A 196 -10.59 -4.78 -15.76
N SER A 197 -9.54 -5.56 -15.54
CA SER A 197 -9.32 -6.32 -14.31
C SER A 197 -7.84 -6.42 -13.98
N PHE A 198 -7.52 -6.54 -12.71
CA PHE A 198 -6.15 -6.72 -12.23
C PHE A 198 -6.16 -7.45 -10.88
N LYS A 199 -5.05 -8.14 -10.60
CA LYS A 199 -4.92 -9.10 -9.50
C LYS A 199 -4.92 -8.43 -8.12
N SER A 200 -4.27 -7.27 -7.99
CA SER A 200 -4.18 -6.51 -6.75
C SER A 200 -3.91 -5.03 -7.02
N PHE A 201 -4.32 -4.15 -6.12
CA PHE A 201 -3.99 -2.72 -6.15
C PHE A 201 -2.48 -2.51 -5.89
N THR A 202 -1.68 -2.73 -6.93
CA THR A 202 -0.24 -2.45 -6.99
C THR A 202 0.13 -1.70 -8.28
N ILE A 203 -0.84 -0.98 -8.85
CA ILE A 203 -0.71 -0.27 -10.13
C ILE A 203 0.38 0.79 -10.04
N SER A 204 0.43 1.55 -8.93
CA SER A 204 1.45 2.55 -8.67
C SER A 204 2.88 1.99 -8.69
N ASN A 205 3.06 0.73 -8.27
CA ASN A 205 4.39 0.11 -8.22
C ASN A 205 4.83 -0.45 -9.57
N HIS A 206 3.90 -1.04 -10.31
CA HIS A 206 4.25 -1.86 -11.47
C HIS A 206 3.95 -1.20 -12.81
N TYR A 207 3.00 -0.25 -12.90
CA TYR A 207 2.49 0.25 -14.17
C TYR A 207 2.72 1.74 -14.41
N ILE A 208 2.89 2.53 -13.34
CA ILE A 208 3.10 3.97 -13.47
C ILE A 208 4.54 4.28 -13.79
N LEU A 209 4.73 5.14 -14.80
CA LEU A 209 6.01 5.72 -15.13
C LEU A 209 6.24 6.95 -14.25
N SER A 210 7.33 6.91 -13.47
CA SER A 210 7.78 8.03 -12.65
C SER A 210 9.11 8.52 -13.17
N PHE A 211 9.20 9.82 -13.41
CA PHE A 211 10.41 10.48 -13.88
C PHE A 211 10.82 11.59 -12.91
N GLY A 212 12.09 11.98 -12.93
CA GLY A 212 12.54 13.18 -12.21
C GLY A 212 11.79 14.42 -12.72
N SER A 213 11.58 15.40 -11.84
CA SER A 213 10.98 16.69 -12.22
C SER A 213 11.90 17.51 -13.12
N GLU A 214 13.21 17.30 -13.02
CA GLU A 214 14.25 17.89 -13.85
C GLU A 214 15.32 16.82 -14.08
N TYR A 215 15.70 16.54 -15.34
CA TYR A 215 17.00 15.95 -15.62
C TYR A 215 17.95 17.13 -15.69
N LEU A 216 18.71 17.33 -14.62
CA LEU A 216 19.47 18.56 -14.42
C LEU A 216 20.43 18.82 -15.60
N ASP A 217 20.56 20.08 -15.99
CA ASP A 217 21.78 20.56 -16.64
C ASP A 217 22.97 20.18 -15.75
N ILE A 218 24.07 19.71 -16.35
CA ILE A 218 25.24 19.24 -15.60
C ILE A 218 25.64 20.29 -14.55
N ASP A 219 25.52 19.95 -13.26
CA ASP A 219 25.77 20.88 -12.17
C ASP A 219 27.28 21.04 -11.96
N ASP A 220 27.86 22.04 -12.63
CA ASP A 220 29.28 22.36 -12.52
C ASP A 220 29.68 22.92 -11.14
N LYS A 221 28.71 23.22 -10.27
CA LYS A 221 28.91 23.62 -8.87
C LYS A 221 28.82 22.44 -7.91
N SER A 222 28.38 21.28 -8.37
CA SER A 222 28.32 20.06 -7.56
C SER A 222 29.73 19.70 -7.07
N PRO A 223 29.91 19.34 -5.79
CA PRO A 223 31.20 18.83 -5.30
C PRO A 223 31.61 17.53 -5.99
N TYR A 224 30.68 16.85 -6.65
CA TYR A 224 30.96 15.63 -7.41
C TYR A 224 31.40 15.90 -8.85
N TYR A 225 31.26 17.14 -9.34
CA TYR A 225 31.66 17.51 -10.69
C TYR A 225 33.19 17.46 -10.85
N LEU A 226 33.66 16.36 -11.45
CA LEU A 226 35.06 16.18 -11.86
C LEU A 226 35.47 17.19 -12.95
N THR A 227 36.24 18.21 -12.58
CA THR A 227 36.75 19.23 -13.50
C THR A 227 38.04 18.77 -14.20
N GLU A 228 38.34 19.32 -15.38
CA GLU A 228 39.65 19.11 -16.02
C GLU A 228 40.83 19.53 -15.12
N LYS A 229 40.64 20.61 -14.35
CA LYS A 229 41.64 21.08 -13.39
C LYS A 229 41.93 20.02 -12.33
N GLU A 230 40.90 19.40 -11.78
CA GLU A 230 41.05 18.31 -10.80
C GLU A 230 41.80 17.11 -11.41
N ILE A 231 41.50 16.74 -12.65
CA ILE A 231 42.21 15.66 -13.38
C ILE A 231 43.70 15.99 -13.57
N ARG A 232 44.04 17.25 -13.89
CA ARG A 232 45.41 17.69 -14.11
C ARG A 232 46.22 17.81 -12.83
N ASP A 233 45.58 18.30 -11.76
CA ASP A 233 46.24 18.70 -10.52
C ASP A 233 46.15 17.62 -9.41
N THR A 234 45.50 16.48 -9.68
CA THR A 234 45.35 15.39 -8.70
C THR A 234 46.70 14.89 -8.17
N VAL A 235 46.72 14.53 -6.89
CA VAL A 235 47.88 13.98 -6.19
C VAL A 235 48.45 12.76 -6.93
N GLU A 236 47.59 11.90 -7.45
CA GLU A 236 48.03 10.71 -8.19
C GLU A 236 48.66 11.07 -9.55
N ALA A 237 48.19 12.11 -10.22
CA ALA A 237 48.80 12.59 -11.47
C ALA A 237 50.18 13.21 -11.23
N ASN A 238 50.37 13.88 -10.09
CA ASN A 238 51.64 14.49 -9.71
C ASN A 238 52.72 13.48 -9.29
N LYS A 239 52.35 12.23 -9.00
CA LYS A 239 53.29 11.13 -8.73
C LYS A 239 53.88 10.49 -10.01
N ILE A 240 53.30 10.75 -11.18
CA ILE A 240 53.75 10.18 -12.45
C ILE A 240 54.97 10.96 -12.96
N LYS A 241 56.12 10.28 -13.02
CA LYS A 241 57.40 10.91 -13.38
C LYS A 241 57.60 11.10 -14.88
N ASP A 242 57.08 10.19 -15.70
CA ASP A 242 57.19 10.26 -17.15
C ASP A 242 56.17 11.27 -17.70
N PRO A 243 56.62 12.39 -18.29
CA PRO A 243 55.72 13.43 -18.80
C PRO A 243 54.78 12.93 -19.90
N ALA A 244 55.21 12.00 -20.75
CA ALA A 244 54.40 11.46 -21.82
C ALA A 244 53.29 10.56 -21.27
N VAL A 245 53.61 9.71 -20.29
CA VAL A 245 52.61 8.86 -19.60
C VAL A 245 51.62 9.72 -18.82
N LYS A 246 52.09 10.78 -18.14
CA LYS A 246 51.22 11.73 -17.42
C LYS A 246 50.25 12.42 -18.38
N SER A 247 50.74 12.93 -19.51
CA SER A 247 49.89 13.60 -20.52
C SER A 247 48.84 12.64 -21.07
N ALA A 248 49.26 11.42 -21.44
CA ALA A 248 48.35 10.40 -21.98
C ALA A 248 47.23 10.03 -21.00
N LEU A 249 47.54 9.85 -19.71
CA LEU A 249 46.54 9.57 -18.67
C LEU A 249 45.54 10.71 -18.51
N ILE A 250 46.03 11.96 -18.44
CA ILE A 250 45.17 13.15 -18.28
C ILE A 250 44.28 13.33 -19.51
N GLU A 251 44.84 13.29 -20.72
CA GLU A 251 44.10 13.52 -21.96
C GLU A 251 43.02 12.47 -22.18
N LYS A 252 43.33 11.19 -21.94
CA LYS A 252 42.36 10.10 -22.07
C LYS A 252 41.25 10.16 -21.02
N SER A 253 41.58 10.57 -19.80
CA SER A 253 40.60 10.82 -18.74
C SER A 253 39.65 11.97 -19.11
N ILE A 254 40.19 13.06 -19.68
CA ILE A 254 39.38 14.21 -20.14
C ILE A 254 38.50 13.81 -21.34
N GLU A 255 39.05 13.07 -22.30
CA GLU A 255 38.30 12.53 -23.45
C GLU A 255 37.12 11.67 -22.99
N TYR A 256 37.35 10.78 -22.02
CA TYR A 256 36.31 9.97 -21.40
C TYR A 256 35.19 10.85 -20.83
N MET A 257 35.51 11.83 -19.97
CA MET A 257 34.50 12.70 -19.37
C MET A 257 33.73 13.51 -20.41
N ASN A 258 34.45 14.05 -21.40
CA ASN A 258 33.86 14.86 -22.47
C ASN A 258 32.88 14.07 -23.32
N LYS A 259 33.06 12.76 -23.50
CA LYS A 259 32.14 11.90 -24.24
C LYS A 259 30.74 11.88 -23.63
N PHE A 260 30.64 11.68 -22.31
CA PHE A 260 29.36 11.68 -21.60
C PHE A 260 28.76 13.09 -21.50
N ASN A 261 29.58 14.09 -21.18
CA ASN A 261 29.11 15.48 -21.06
C ASN A 261 28.61 16.04 -22.39
N SER A 262 29.27 15.69 -23.50
CA SER A 262 28.82 16.10 -24.83
C SER A 262 27.54 15.39 -25.23
N PHE A 263 27.37 14.11 -24.89
CA PHE A 263 26.11 13.41 -25.12
C PHE A 263 24.96 14.06 -24.35
N MET A 264 25.12 14.34 -23.05
CA MET A 264 24.06 14.97 -22.24
C MET A 264 23.67 16.35 -22.77
N ARG A 265 24.59 17.09 -23.39
CA ARG A 265 24.34 18.39 -24.03
C ARG A 265 23.87 18.28 -25.49
N SER A 266 23.83 17.07 -26.05
CA SER A 266 23.44 16.86 -27.45
C SER A 266 21.95 17.10 -27.67
N GLU A 267 21.58 17.47 -28.90
CA GLU A 267 20.16 17.62 -29.28
C GLU A 267 19.35 16.35 -29.01
N ILE A 268 19.96 15.16 -29.15
CA ILE A 268 19.30 13.87 -28.94
C ILE A 268 18.91 13.69 -27.47
N ALA A 269 19.84 13.93 -26.53
CA ALA A 269 19.57 13.80 -25.11
C ALA A 269 18.57 14.87 -24.64
N GLN A 270 18.74 16.11 -25.12
CA GLN A 270 17.86 17.24 -24.76
C GLN A 270 16.44 17.06 -25.28
N ASP A 271 16.25 16.47 -26.47
CA ASP A 271 14.91 16.12 -26.97
C ASP A 271 14.26 15.05 -26.09
N ALA A 272 14.98 14.00 -25.70
CA ALA A 272 14.44 12.99 -24.79
C ALA A 272 14.06 13.58 -23.41
N ILE A 273 14.91 14.43 -22.82
CA ILE A 273 14.61 15.14 -21.57
C ILE A 273 13.33 15.96 -21.70
N LYS A 274 13.21 16.73 -22.78
CA LYS A 274 12.01 17.53 -23.07
C LYS A 274 10.77 16.65 -23.21
N LYS A 275 10.88 15.52 -23.92
CA LYS A 275 9.76 14.58 -24.10
C LYS A 275 9.32 13.95 -22.78
N ILE A 276 10.24 13.72 -21.84
CA ILE A 276 9.89 13.25 -20.50
C ILE A 276 9.18 14.35 -19.70
N ALA A 277 9.61 15.60 -19.81
CA ALA A 277 8.91 16.73 -19.20
C ALA A 277 7.48 16.89 -19.77
N ASP A 278 7.31 16.75 -21.10
CA ASP A 278 6.00 16.78 -21.77
C ASP A 278 5.11 15.61 -21.31
N PHE A 279 5.69 14.41 -21.12
CA PHE A 279 4.99 13.25 -20.58
C PHE A 279 4.50 13.49 -19.15
N ASN A 280 5.35 14.03 -18.26
CA ASN A 280 4.98 14.33 -16.87
C ASN A 280 3.76 15.26 -16.74
N GLN A 281 3.53 16.11 -17.74
CA GLN A 281 2.37 17.00 -17.80
C GLN A 281 1.14 16.34 -18.44
N SER A 282 1.35 15.53 -19.47
CA SER A 282 0.27 15.01 -20.33
C SER A 282 -0.23 13.61 -19.97
N GLU A 283 0.62 12.78 -19.35
CA GLU A 283 0.48 11.33 -19.20
C GLU A 283 0.24 10.60 -20.55
N ASN A 284 0.79 11.11 -21.64
CA ASN A 284 0.59 10.55 -22.98
C ASN A 284 1.92 10.14 -23.62
N PRO A 285 2.29 8.84 -23.63
CA PRO A 285 3.50 8.36 -24.26
C PRO A 285 3.27 8.16 -25.77
N ASP A 286 3.16 9.27 -26.52
CA ASP A 286 2.96 9.23 -27.96
C ASP A 286 4.18 8.64 -28.72
N ASN A 287 4.09 8.51 -30.04
CA ASN A 287 5.20 7.95 -30.82
C ASN A 287 6.46 8.81 -30.75
N SER A 288 6.32 10.14 -30.68
CA SER A 288 7.46 11.04 -30.57
C SER A 288 8.21 10.87 -29.25
N PHE A 289 7.49 10.58 -28.16
CA PHE A 289 8.09 10.24 -26.86
C PHE A 289 8.93 8.96 -26.96
N ILE A 290 8.36 7.88 -27.49
CA ILE A 290 9.08 6.59 -27.60
C ILE A 290 10.29 6.73 -28.53
N GLU A 291 10.12 7.38 -29.69
CA GLU A 291 11.21 7.59 -30.66
C GLU A 291 12.38 8.39 -30.07
N ALA A 292 12.10 9.47 -29.33
CA ALA A 292 13.14 10.29 -28.70
C ALA A 292 13.93 9.48 -27.67
N LEU A 293 13.24 8.70 -26.84
CA LEU A 293 13.85 7.88 -25.80
C LEU A 293 14.71 6.75 -26.41
N SER A 294 14.20 6.07 -27.44
CA SER A 294 14.97 5.05 -28.18
C SER A 294 16.22 5.63 -28.81
N LYS A 295 16.12 6.78 -29.50
CA LYS A 295 17.28 7.46 -30.07
C LYS A 295 18.31 7.85 -29.02
N ALA A 296 17.86 8.38 -27.88
CA ALA A 296 18.76 8.70 -26.77
C ALA A 296 19.48 7.45 -26.25
N LYS A 297 18.78 6.32 -26.07
CA LYS A 297 19.40 5.06 -25.65
C LYS A 297 20.45 4.56 -26.64
N GLU A 298 20.13 4.59 -27.94
CA GLU A 298 21.02 4.10 -29.00
C GLU A 298 22.31 4.92 -29.14
N ASN A 299 22.25 6.22 -28.83
CA ASN A 299 23.39 7.14 -28.97
C ASN A 299 24.16 7.37 -27.65
N ALA A 300 23.64 6.86 -26.53
CA ALA A 300 24.25 7.00 -25.22
C ALA A 300 25.56 6.20 -25.09
N PRO A 301 26.68 6.82 -24.69
CA PRO A 301 27.92 6.10 -24.37
C PRO A 301 27.72 5.05 -23.26
N ASP A 302 28.23 3.84 -23.44
CA ASP A 302 28.15 2.78 -22.43
C ASP A 302 29.29 2.91 -21.40
N ILE A 303 28.94 3.20 -20.14
CA ILE A 303 29.90 3.40 -19.05
C ILE A 303 30.87 2.23 -18.92
N ASN A 304 30.39 0.99 -19.00
CA ASN A 304 31.21 -0.19 -18.78
C ASN A 304 32.16 -0.43 -19.95
N ILE A 305 31.70 -0.24 -21.19
CA ILE A 305 32.52 -0.36 -22.39
C ILE A 305 33.61 0.71 -22.38
N GLU A 306 33.27 1.97 -22.14
CA GLU A 306 34.23 3.07 -22.13
C GLU A 306 35.27 2.91 -21.00
N LEU A 307 34.84 2.53 -19.79
CA LEU A 307 35.77 2.27 -18.68
C LEU A 307 36.68 1.07 -18.94
N SER A 308 36.17 0.04 -19.60
CA SER A 308 36.95 -1.15 -19.97
C SER A 308 38.04 -0.81 -20.99
N GLN A 309 37.67 -0.06 -22.03
CA GLN A 309 38.62 0.43 -23.04
C GLN A 309 39.71 1.30 -22.40
N LEU A 310 39.33 2.25 -21.55
CA LEU A 310 40.26 3.10 -20.81
C LEU A 310 41.21 2.27 -19.93
N SER A 311 40.65 1.32 -19.18
CA SER A 311 41.42 0.43 -18.29
C SER A 311 42.35 -0.52 -19.03
N GLY A 312 42.09 -0.82 -20.30
CA GLY A 312 42.93 -1.67 -21.15
C GLY A 312 44.20 -0.97 -21.65
N LEU A 313 44.22 0.36 -21.66
CA LEU A 313 45.38 1.14 -22.07
C LEU A 313 46.58 0.85 -21.16
N LYS A 314 47.77 0.77 -21.76
CA LYS A 314 49.00 0.38 -21.06
C LYS A 314 49.29 1.35 -19.91
N GLU A 315 49.05 2.63 -20.13
CA GLU A 315 49.26 3.72 -19.19
C GLU A 315 48.37 3.54 -17.96
N PHE A 316 47.09 3.22 -18.12
CA PHE A 316 46.16 2.99 -17.01
C PHE A 316 46.49 1.70 -16.25
N ARG A 317 46.88 0.62 -16.95
CA ARG A 317 47.27 -0.65 -16.31
C ARG A 317 48.53 -0.51 -15.44
N LEU A 318 49.49 0.28 -15.89
CA LEU A 318 50.76 0.48 -15.18
C LEU A 318 50.68 1.55 -14.08
N ASN A 319 49.57 2.30 -13.98
CA ASN A 319 49.36 3.35 -12.98
C ASN A 319 48.08 3.10 -12.16
N PRO A 320 48.02 2.02 -11.36
CA PRO A 320 46.78 1.56 -10.71
C PRO A 320 46.18 2.57 -9.71
N ASN A 321 46.99 3.38 -9.03
CA ASN A 321 46.48 4.38 -8.08
C ASN A 321 45.70 5.50 -8.80
N TYR A 322 46.26 6.03 -9.89
CA TYR A 322 45.57 7.02 -10.73
C TYR A 322 44.30 6.41 -11.33
N THR A 323 44.39 5.20 -11.87
CA THR A 323 43.24 4.51 -12.47
C THR A 323 42.11 4.29 -11.45
N THR A 324 42.43 3.90 -10.22
CA THR A 324 41.46 3.71 -9.15
C THR A 324 40.80 5.03 -8.76
N TRP A 325 41.61 6.08 -8.55
CA TRP A 325 41.12 7.42 -8.27
C TRP A 325 40.18 7.93 -9.38
N PHE A 326 40.59 7.80 -10.64
CA PHE A 326 39.80 8.29 -11.78
C PHE A 326 38.49 7.53 -11.92
N LYS A 327 38.49 6.20 -11.76
CA LYS A 327 37.26 5.38 -11.79
C LYS A 327 36.26 5.84 -10.74
N GLN A 328 36.73 6.09 -9.52
CA GLN A 328 35.86 6.59 -8.46
C GLN A 328 35.30 7.97 -8.81
N ARG A 329 36.15 8.94 -9.13
CA ARG A 329 35.72 10.32 -9.40
C ARG A 329 34.84 10.46 -10.64
N SER A 330 35.14 9.71 -11.70
CA SER A 330 34.30 9.69 -12.90
C SER A 330 32.93 9.04 -12.63
N THR A 331 32.88 8.00 -11.81
CA THR A 331 31.60 7.40 -11.38
C THR A 331 30.75 8.39 -10.59
N GLU A 332 31.35 9.07 -9.60
CA GLU A 332 30.68 10.11 -8.81
C GLU A 332 30.17 11.26 -9.70
N HIS A 333 30.98 11.71 -10.66
CA HIS A 333 30.56 12.73 -11.63
C HIS A 333 29.34 12.27 -12.43
N LEU A 334 29.40 11.07 -13.04
CA LEU A 334 28.32 10.57 -13.89
C LEU A 334 27.04 10.30 -13.11
N GLN A 335 27.14 9.77 -11.89
CA GLN A 335 25.97 9.41 -11.08
C GLN A 335 25.34 10.61 -10.36
N LEU A 336 26.15 11.56 -9.88
CA LEU A 336 25.69 12.59 -8.94
C LEU A 336 25.73 14.01 -9.51
N ALA A 337 26.66 14.33 -10.42
CA ALA A 337 26.72 15.66 -11.05
C ALA A 337 25.96 15.72 -12.38
N CYS A 338 25.94 14.61 -13.13
CA CYS A 338 25.23 14.50 -14.40
C CYS A 338 23.93 13.70 -14.32
N GLU A 339 23.73 12.91 -13.26
CA GLU A 339 22.63 11.94 -13.12
C GLU A 339 22.45 11.01 -14.34
N TYR A 340 23.53 10.75 -15.07
CA TYR A 340 23.54 10.02 -16.34
C TYR A 340 22.94 8.62 -16.20
N THR A 341 23.25 7.92 -15.11
CA THR A 341 22.70 6.59 -14.82
C THR A 341 21.20 6.62 -14.53
N VAL A 342 20.70 7.69 -13.88
CA VAL A 342 19.27 7.85 -13.60
C VAL A 342 18.52 8.15 -14.90
N PHE A 343 19.07 9.01 -15.74
CA PHE A 343 18.55 9.29 -17.08
C PHE A 343 18.38 8.01 -17.91
N LEU A 344 19.44 7.21 -18.04
CA LEU A 344 19.37 5.96 -18.80
C LEU A 344 18.45 4.91 -18.15
N SER A 345 18.44 4.80 -16.82
CA SER A 345 17.54 3.89 -16.10
C SER A 345 16.07 4.23 -16.36
N ASN A 346 15.73 5.52 -16.38
CA ASN A 346 14.38 5.99 -16.69
C ASN A 346 13.99 5.69 -18.14
N ILE A 347 14.92 5.85 -19.09
CA ILE A 347 14.71 5.47 -20.49
C ILE A 347 14.50 3.95 -20.62
N ASP A 348 15.35 3.16 -19.99
CA ASP A 348 15.26 1.70 -19.99
C ASP A 348 13.93 1.22 -19.39
N ASN A 349 13.43 1.90 -18.35
CA ASN A 349 12.14 1.60 -17.74
C ASN A 349 10.97 1.81 -18.73
N VAL A 350 11.11 2.67 -19.74
CA VAL A 350 10.13 2.83 -20.83
C VAL A 350 10.33 1.76 -21.89
N ILE A 351 11.53 1.71 -22.48
CA ILE A 351 11.81 0.90 -23.67
C ILE A 351 11.68 -0.60 -23.39
N ASN A 352 12.08 -1.04 -22.20
CA ASN A 352 12.09 -2.47 -21.85
C ASN A 352 10.76 -2.95 -21.24
N ASN A 353 9.78 -2.06 -21.04
CA ASN A 353 8.51 -2.40 -20.39
C ASN A 353 7.30 -1.99 -21.24
N GLN A 354 7.15 -2.62 -22.41
CA GLN A 354 6.05 -2.33 -23.34
C GLN A 354 4.66 -2.40 -22.69
N TYR A 355 4.44 -3.32 -21.74
CA TYR A 355 3.17 -3.44 -21.01
C TYR A 355 2.76 -2.16 -20.26
N LYS A 356 3.72 -1.35 -19.78
CA LYS A 356 3.42 -0.05 -19.18
C LYS A 356 2.90 0.90 -20.25
N ILE A 357 3.56 0.95 -21.41
CA ILE A 357 3.17 1.80 -22.54
C ILE A 357 1.79 1.41 -23.05
N ASP A 358 1.50 0.12 -23.14
CA ASP A 358 0.17 -0.39 -23.53
C ASP A 358 -0.89 0.02 -22.50
N PHE A 359 -0.60 -0.05 -21.20
CA PHE A 359 -1.50 0.45 -20.16
C PHE A 359 -1.83 1.94 -20.33
N TYR A 360 -0.84 2.79 -20.63
CA TYR A 360 -1.11 4.21 -20.93
C TYR A 360 -1.91 4.38 -22.23
N ARG A 361 -1.46 3.77 -23.34
CA ARG A 361 -2.01 4.01 -24.69
C ARG A 361 -3.38 3.40 -24.90
N ASN A 362 -3.66 2.25 -24.28
CA ASN A 362 -4.88 1.48 -24.52
C ASN A 362 -5.91 1.65 -23.39
N PHE A 363 -5.50 2.10 -22.21
CA PHE A 363 -6.43 2.36 -21.10
C PHE A 363 -6.42 3.82 -20.61
N LEU A 364 -5.33 4.33 -20.04
CA LEU A 364 -5.34 5.64 -19.36
C LEU A 364 -5.66 6.80 -20.31
N VAL A 365 -5.02 6.86 -21.47
CA VAL A 365 -5.25 7.89 -22.48
C VAL A 365 -6.66 7.78 -23.07
N PRO A 366 -7.13 6.61 -23.56
CA PRO A 366 -8.50 6.43 -24.05
C PRO A 366 -9.57 6.77 -23.02
N LEU A 367 -9.35 6.46 -21.74
CA LEU A 367 -10.24 6.87 -20.65
C LEU A 367 -10.29 8.39 -20.53
N LYS A 368 -9.13 9.04 -20.37
CA LYS A 368 -8.99 10.49 -20.18
C LYS A 368 -9.61 11.31 -21.32
N VAL A 369 -9.43 10.87 -22.57
CA VAL A 369 -9.94 11.59 -23.77
C VAL A 369 -11.37 11.17 -24.16
N GLY A 370 -12.03 10.30 -23.39
CA GLY A 370 -13.44 9.92 -23.60
C GLY A 370 -13.70 8.94 -24.75
N LYS A 371 -12.69 8.14 -25.15
CA LYS A 371 -12.89 7.01 -26.07
C LYS A 371 -13.59 5.85 -25.38
N ILE A 372 -13.27 5.59 -24.11
CA ILE A 372 -13.98 4.62 -23.28
C ILE A 372 -15.28 5.26 -22.80
N LYS A 373 -16.42 4.70 -23.24
CA LYS A 373 -17.76 5.24 -22.96
C LYS A 373 -18.59 4.39 -22.00
N LYS A 374 -18.26 3.12 -21.85
CA LYS A 374 -18.85 2.16 -20.92
C LYS A 374 -17.75 1.25 -20.41
N ILE A 375 -17.76 0.91 -19.13
CA ILE A 375 -16.69 0.07 -18.55
C ILE A 375 -17.19 -0.94 -17.53
N ILE A 376 -16.64 -2.16 -17.60
CA ILE A 376 -16.71 -3.17 -16.55
C ILE A 376 -15.37 -3.15 -15.81
N LEU A 377 -15.41 -2.84 -14.52
CA LEU A 377 -14.29 -2.95 -13.59
C LEU A 377 -14.43 -4.23 -12.79
N ASP A 378 -13.69 -5.26 -13.16
CA ASP A 378 -13.77 -6.56 -12.48
C ASP A 378 -12.74 -6.66 -11.35
N LEU A 379 -13.23 -6.49 -10.11
CA LEU A 379 -12.47 -6.56 -8.87
C LEU A 379 -12.71 -7.88 -8.11
N ARG A 380 -13.36 -8.87 -8.73
CA ARG A 380 -13.50 -10.22 -8.15
C ARG A 380 -12.15 -10.87 -7.96
N GLY A 381 -11.93 -11.48 -6.80
CA GLY A 381 -10.66 -12.09 -6.42
C GLY A 381 -9.54 -11.09 -6.05
N ASN A 382 -9.81 -9.77 -6.06
CA ASN A 382 -8.81 -8.75 -5.75
C ASN A 382 -8.86 -8.34 -4.27
N GLY A 383 -7.89 -8.80 -3.48
CA GLY A 383 -7.80 -8.54 -2.04
C GLY A 383 -7.38 -7.12 -1.63
N GLY A 384 -7.28 -6.19 -2.57
CA GLY A 384 -6.86 -4.81 -2.31
C GLY A 384 -5.38 -4.59 -2.57
N GLY A 385 -4.74 -3.75 -1.75
CA GLY A 385 -3.35 -3.35 -1.93
C GLY A 385 -3.07 -1.93 -1.45
N MET A 386 -2.37 -1.14 -2.26
CA MET A 386 -1.85 0.17 -1.88
C MET A 386 -2.92 1.26 -1.94
N VAL A 387 -3.06 2.00 -0.85
CA VAL A 387 -3.93 3.19 -0.78
C VAL A 387 -3.55 4.25 -1.83
N LEU A 388 -2.28 4.29 -2.26
CA LEU A 388 -1.82 5.18 -3.32
C LEU A 388 -2.58 4.97 -4.65
N ASP A 389 -3.08 3.76 -4.91
CA ASP A 389 -3.84 3.46 -6.12
C ASP A 389 -5.24 4.11 -6.15
N ALA A 390 -5.74 4.60 -5.01
CA ALA A 390 -6.89 5.51 -5.04
C ALA A 390 -6.59 6.71 -5.97
N ARG A 391 -5.40 7.32 -5.81
CA ARG A 391 -4.97 8.51 -6.56
C ARG A 391 -4.56 8.18 -8.00
N THR A 392 -3.89 7.04 -8.16
CA THR A 392 -3.35 6.61 -9.46
C THR A 392 -4.42 6.08 -10.41
N PHE A 393 -5.43 5.40 -9.87
CA PHE A 393 -6.42 4.65 -10.64
C PHE A 393 -7.85 5.12 -10.37
N THR A 394 -8.30 5.11 -9.11
CA THR A 394 -9.72 5.34 -8.77
C THR A 394 -10.15 6.77 -9.08
N ASP A 395 -9.31 7.76 -8.74
CA ASP A 395 -9.54 9.18 -8.96
C ASP A 395 -9.75 9.53 -10.45
N ARG A 396 -9.38 8.63 -11.37
CA ARG A 396 -9.61 8.83 -12.81
C ARG A 396 -11.08 8.74 -13.19
N PHE A 397 -11.92 8.13 -12.37
CA PHE A 397 -13.36 7.97 -12.60
C PHE A 397 -14.20 8.98 -11.80
N ILE A 398 -13.58 9.79 -10.94
CA ILE A 398 -14.27 10.73 -10.07
C ILE A 398 -14.62 12.00 -10.85
N THR A 399 -15.91 12.34 -10.87
CA THR A 399 -16.45 13.49 -11.62
C THR A 399 -17.04 14.56 -10.71
N LYS A 400 -17.27 14.24 -9.42
CA LYS A 400 -17.69 15.20 -8.40
C LYS A 400 -17.08 14.88 -7.04
N ASP A 401 -17.01 15.91 -6.22
CA ASP A 401 -16.70 15.76 -4.80
C ASP A 401 -17.91 15.14 -4.10
N ALA A 402 -17.70 14.01 -3.41
CA ALA A 402 -18.76 13.27 -2.74
C ALA A 402 -18.21 12.53 -1.52
N ILE A 403 -19.04 12.44 -0.47
CA ILE A 403 -18.74 11.59 0.68
C ILE A 403 -18.93 10.13 0.28
N PHE A 404 -17.92 9.30 0.50
CA PHE A 404 -18.01 7.85 0.24
C PHE A 404 -18.01 7.00 1.51
N GLY A 405 -17.72 7.60 2.65
CA GLY A 405 -17.73 6.93 3.95
C GLY A 405 -17.32 7.87 5.06
N TYR A 406 -17.15 7.31 6.25
CA TYR A 406 -16.69 8.00 7.44
C TYR A 406 -15.66 7.15 8.17
N GLN A 407 -14.70 7.78 8.83
CA GLN A 407 -13.68 7.10 9.64
C GLN A 407 -13.63 7.70 11.03
N ARG A 408 -13.22 6.89 12.00
CA ARG A 408 -12.84 7.36 13.33
C ARG A 408 -11.73 6.50 13.89
N PHE A 409 -11.08 6.99 14.94
CA PHE A 409 -10.03 6.28 15.64
C PHE A 409 -10.10 6.55 17.14
N LYS A 410 -9.32 5.81 17.92
CA LYS A 410 -9.25 6.00 19.37
C LYS A 410 -8.65 7.37 19.72
N GLU A 411 -9.23 8.06 20.69
CA GLU A 411 -8.65 9.32 21.21
C GLU A 411 -7.57 9.06 22.25
N ASP A 412 -7.65 7.94 22.97
CA ASP A 412 -6.75 7.54 24.04
C ASP A 412 -6.84 6.01 24.28
N ASN A 413 -6.28 5.55 25.40
CA ASN A 413 -6.23 4.13 25.78
C ASN A 413 -7.54 3.58 26.36
N ASN A 414 -8.57 4.40 26.58
CA ASN A 414 -9.88 3.93 27.01
C ASN A 414 -10.55 3.15 25.85
N PRO A 415 -11.02 1.91 26.08
CA PRO A 415 -11.57 1.05 25.03
C PRO A 415 -12.73 1.68 24.25
N PHE A 416 -13.49 2.60 24.85
CA PHE A 416 -14.68 3.22 24.25
C PHE A 416 -14.52 4.72 23.92
N SER A 417 -13.31 5.27 24.03
CA SER A 417 -12.99 6.65 23.67
C SER A 417 -12.59 6.74 22.19
N TYR A 418 -13.38 7.43 21.38
CA TYR A 418 -13.20 7.57 19.94
C TYR A 418 -13.47 9.00 19.47
N THR A 419 -12.79 9.39 18.39
CA THR A 419 -13.09 10.65 17.71
C THR A 419 -14.52 10.63 17.13
N PRO A 420 -15.10 11.80 16.86
CA PRO A 420 -16.25 11.88 15.97
C PRO A 420 -15.95 11.21 14.61
N TRP A 421 -17.00 10.74 13.94
CA TRP A 421 -16.91 10.26 12.56
C TRP A 421 -16.53 11.40 11.62
N ILE A 422 -15.39 11.27 10.95
CA ILE A 422 -14.86 12.24 9.99
C ILE A 422 -15.17 11.76 8.56
N PRO A 423 -15.75 12.61 7.70
CA PRO A 423 -16.12 12.21 6.34
C PRO A 423 -14.89 11.93 5.47
N CYS A 424 -14.93 10.81 4.73
CA CYS A 424 -14.03 10.54 3.61
C CYS A 424 -14.67 11.07 2.33
N MET A 425 -13.93 11.87 1.57
CA MET A 425 -14.46 12.50 0.36
C MET A 425 -13.61 12.19 -0.85
N THR A 426 -14.28 11.95 -1.97
CA THR A 426 -13.66 11.98 -3.30
C THR A 426 -13.35 13.43 -3.67
N LYS A 427 -12.32 13.62 -4.49
CA LYS A 427 -12.01 14.93 -5.07
C LYS A 427 -11.78 14.80 -6.57
N THR A 428 -12.34 15.72 -7.33
CA THR A 428 -12.05 15.80 -8.76
C THR A 428 -10.59 16.16 -9.01
N THR A 429 -10.01 15.56 -10.04
CA THR A 429 -8.60 15.77 -10.42
C THR A 429 -8.46 16.12 -11.90
N GLY A 430 -7.33 16.69 -12.29
CA GLY A 430 -7.03 17.00 -13.70
C GLY A 430 -6.94 15.75 -14.59
N ILE A 431 -6.57 14.61 -13.99
CA ILE A 431 -6.31 13.34 -14.69
C ILE A 431 -7.57 12.49 -14.94
N GLY A 432 -8.68 12.81 -14.27
CA GLY A 432 -9.93 12.06 -14.40
C GLY A 432 -10.79 12.44 -15.60
N ILE A 433 -11.74 11.54 -15.90
CA ILE A 433 -12.76 11.70 -16.92
C ILE A 433 -13.56 12.99 -16.71
N LYS A 434 -13.97 13.63 -17.81
CA LYS A 434 -14.70 14.91 -17.77
C LYS A 434 -16.21 14.74 -17.75
N LYS A 435 -16.72 13.53 -17.95
CA LYS A 435 -18.14 13.19 -17.98
C LYS A 435 -18.34 11.83 -17.37
N GLU A 436 -19.47 11.66 -16.70
CA GLU A 436 -19.91 10.35 -16.20
C GLU A 436 -20.06 9.38 -17.37
N ILE A 437 -19.59 8.15 -17.16
CA ILE A 437 -19.79 7.02 -18.07
C ILE A 437 -20.48 5.90 -17.27
N PRO A 438 -21.29 5.04 -17.90
CA PRO A 438 -21.78 3.83 -17.23
C PRO A 438 -20.62 2.94 -16.77
N ILE A 439 -20.60 2.60 -15.48
CA ILE A 439 -19.60 1.74 -14.83
C ILE A 439 -20.33 0.57 -14.18
N VAL A 440 -19.94 -0.66 -14.53
CA VAL A 440 -20.30 -1.85 -13.75
C VAL A 440 -19.08 -2.34 -12.99
N ILE A 441 -19.21 -2.56 -11.68
CA ILE A 441 -18.15 -3.10 -10.84
C ILE A 441 -18.52 -4.53 -10.47
N LEU A 442 -17.61 -5.49 -10.71
CA LEU A 442 -17.79 -6.86 -10.28
C LEU A 442 -17.08 -7.12 -8.95
N LEU A 443 -17.80 -7.66 -7.96
CA LEU A 443 -17.27 -8.04 -6.65
C LEU A 443 -17.59 -9.50 -6.30
N ASP A 444 -16.76 -10.07 -5.43
CA ASP A 444 -17.02 -11.34 -4.74
C ASP A 444 -16.40 -11.33 -3.33
N ASN A 445 -16.54 -12.42 -2.58
CA ASN A 445 -16.06 -12.51 -1.20
C ASN A 445 -14.54 -12.39 -1.03
N ASN A 446 -13.76 -12.40 -2.12
CA ASN A 446 -12.32 -12.13 -2.11
C ASN A 446 -11.97 -10.70 -2.55
N SER A 447 -12.95 -9.90 -2.99
CA SER A 447 -12.80 -8.46 -3.15
C SER A 447 -12.66 -7.81 -1.77
N ALA A 448 -11.51 -7.23 -1.46
CA ALA A 448 -11.24 -6.71 -0.12
C ALA A 448 -10.48 -5.37 -0.16
N SER A 449 -10.54 -4.61 0.92
CA SER A 449 -9.68 -3.45 1.16
C SER A 449 -9.76 -2.43 0.03
N MET A 450 -8.68 -2.15 -0.69
CA MET A 450 -8.72 -1.16 -1.77
C MET A 450 -9.77 -1.45 -2.85
N SER A 451 -10.15 -2.71 -3.08
CA SER A 451 -11.30 -3.03 -3.96
C SER A 451 -12.61 -2.45 -3.42
N GLU A 452 -12.80 -2.50 -2.10
CA GLU A 452 -13.98 -2.00 -1.41
C GLU A 452 -13.95 -0.48 -1.31
N ILE A 453 -12.82 0.11 -0.92
CA ILE A 453 -12.64 1.56 -0.86
C ILE A 453 -12.89 2.19 -2.24
N SER A 454 -12.28 1.64 -3.30
CA SER A 454 -12.52 2.11 -4.66
C SER A 454 -13.98 1.95 -5.08
N THR A 455 -14.64 0.85 -4.70
CA THR A 455 -16.06 0.68 -4.99
C THR A 455 -16.91 1.73 -4.29
N LEU A 456 -16.68 2.01 -3.00
CA LEU A 456 -17.41 3.06 -2.28
C LEU A 456 -17.20 4.45 -2.91
N MET A 457 -15.96 4.76 -3.31
CA MET A 457 -15.62 6.00 -4.01
C MET A 457 -16.35 6.12 -5.35
N LEU A 458 -16.49 5.03 -6.11
CA LEU A 458 -17.21 5.02 -7.38
C LEU A 458 -18.72 5.10 -7.18
N LYS A 459 -19.30 4.34 -6.23
CA LYS A 459 -20.74 4.40 -5.92
C LYS A 459 -21.18 5.81 -5.50
N SER A 460 -20.33 6.58 -4.83
CA SER A 460 -20.63 7.97 -4.45
C SER A 460 -20.78 8.91 -5.66
N GLN A 461 -20.32 8.49 -6.85
CA GLN A 461 -20.45 9.28 -8.09
C GLN A 461 -21.88 9.28 -8.65
N GLY A 462 -22.68 8.25 -8.38
CA GLY A 462 -24.12 8.27 -8.66
C GLY A 462 -24.64 7.01 -9.35
N LYS A 463 -25.87 7.10 -9.88
CA LYS A 463 -26.63 5.95 -10.42
C LYS A 463 -26.05 5.34 -11.70
N HIS A 464 -25.08 5.99 -12.33
CA HIS A 464 -24.34 5.44 -13.48
C HIS A 464 -23.35 4.34 -13.06
N VAL A 465 -23.13 4.14 -11.76
CA VAL A 465 -22.32 3.06 -11.20
C VAL A 465 -23.24 1.96 -10.64
N THR A 466 -23.04 0.72 -11.09
CA THR A 466 -23.78 -0.47 -10.61
C THR A 466 -22.80 -1.53 -10.15
N VAL A 467 -23.02 -2.11 -8.97
CA VAL A 467 -22.24 -3.24 -8.45
C VAL A 467 -22.99 -4.55 -8.71
N VAL A 468 -22.31 -5.53 -9.31
CA VAL A 468 -22.87 -6.85 -9.65
C VAL A 468 -21.97 -7.94 -9.08
N GLY A 469 -22.55 -9.02 -8.56
CA GLY A 469 -21.78 -10.16 -8.06
C GLY A 469 -22.16 -10.57 -6.64
N GLY A 470 -21.17 -10.94 -5.82
CA GLY A 470 -21.35 -11.31 -4.42
C GLY A 470 -21.07 -10.15 -3.45
N TYR A 471 -21.28 -10.41 -2.15
CA TYR A 471 -20.75 -9.52 -1.10
C TYR A 471 -19.23 -9.50 -1.16
N SER A 472 -18.63 -8.34 -0.90
CA SER A 472 -17.17 -8.25 -0.69
C SER A 472 -16.74 -8.80 0.67
N ALA A 473 -15.43 -8.82 0.95
CA ALA A 473 -14.89 -9.44 2.15
C ALA A 473 -15.24 -8.69 3.46
N GLY A 474 -15.41 -7.37 3.40
CA GLY A 474 -15.60 -6.50 4.55
C GLY A 474 -14.30 -6.17 5.27
N ALA A 475 -13.23 -5.86 4.53
CA ALA A 475 -11.92 -5.46 5.07
C ALA A 475 -11.66 -3.98 4.78
N THR A 476 -12.50 -3.11 5.33
CA THR A 476 -12.54 -1.67 5.08
C THR A 476 -11.74 -0.84 6.07
N ALA A 477 -11.32 -1.43 7.18
CA ALA A 477 -10.56 -0.78 8.22
C ALA A 477 -9.23 -0.19 7.68
N GLY A 478 -8.85 0.97 8.22
CA GLY A 478 -7.68 1.71 7.74
C GLY A 478 -6.36 1.09 8.20
N LEU A 479 -5.42 0.88 7.28
CA LEU A 479 -4.07 0.39 7.57
C LEU A 479 -3.03 1.49 7.34
N GLY A 480 -1.97 1.49 8.14
CA GLY A 480 -0.90 2.49 8.06
C GLY A 480 0.23 2.21 9.04
N ASP A 481 0.96 3.25 9.40
CA ASP A 481 1.99 3.20 10.44
C ASP A 481 1.33 3.30 11.83
N SER A 482 1.77 2.46 12.77
CA SER A 482 1.17 2.38 14.12
C SER A 482 1.43 3.61 14.98
N ASP A 483 2.45 4.41 14.65
CA ASP A 483 2.77 5.63 15.39
C ASP A 483 1.91 6.84 14.97
N GLN A 484 1.07 6.69 13.94
CA GLN A 484 0.23 7.77 13.41
C GLN A 484 -1.09 7.95 14.17
N PHE A 485 -1.58 6.91 14.85
CA PHE A 485 -2.89 6.90 15.51
C PHE A 485 -2.82 6.16 16.84
N ASN A 486 -3.71 6.51 17.77
CA ASN A 486 -3.80 5.78 19.05
C ASN A 486 -4.43 4.39 18.87
N GLY A 487 -5.25 4.21 17.83
CA GLY A 487 -5.82 2.92 17.46
C GLY A 487 -4.88 2.07 16.60
N GLY A 488 -5.06 0.75 16.69
CA GLY A 488 -4.34 -0.29 15.96
C GLY A 488 -2.88 -0.46 16.37
N ILE A 489 -2.30 -1.55 15.89
CA ILE A 489 -0.89 -1.89 16.09
C ILE A 489 -0.49 -2.96 15.07
N ARG A 490 0.65 -2.76 14.40
CA ARG A 490 1.23 -3.74 13.48
C ARG A 490 2.67 -4.03 13.87
N GLY A 491 2.94 -5.28 14.22
CA GLY A 491 4.26 -5.75 14.62
C GLY A 491 4.25 -6.44 15.97
N LYS A 492 5.45 -6.68 16.48
CA LYS A 492 5.67 -7.40 17.74
C LYS A 492 5.35 -6.49 18.92
N VAL A 493 4.47 -6.97 19.79
CA VAL A 493 4.22 -6.44 21.13
C VAL A 493 5.17 -7.10 22.13
N SER A 494 5.50 -8.37 21.91
CA SER A 494 6.49 -9.11 22.69
C SER A 494 7.10 -10.23 21.84
N ASP A 495 7.98 -11.04 22.44
CA ASP A 495 8.48 -12.27 21.80
C ASP A 495 7.38 -13.32 21.54
N TYR A 496 6.23 -13.18 22.20
CA TYR A 496 5.13 -14.12 22.12
C TYR A 496 3.90 -13.60 21.37
N LEU A 497 3.82 -12.29 21.11
CA LEU A 497 2.65 -11.64 20.51
C LEU A 497 3.06 -10.69 19.39
N GLU A 498 2.51 -10.93 18.21
CA GLU A 498 2.64 -10.07 17.04
C GLU A 498 1.24 -9.79 16.49
N PHE A 499 0.88 -8.51 16.41
CA PHE A 499 -0.43 -8.07 15.96
C PHE A 499 -0.36 -7.52 14.54
N TYR A 500 -1.44 -7.70 13.81
CA TYR A 500 -1.79 -6.91 12.65
C TYR A 500 -3.21 -6.41 12.89
N MET A 501 -3.32 -5.20 13.42
CA MET A 501 -4.57 -4.60 13.83
C MET A 501 -4.70 -3.24 13.14
N PRO A 502 -5.80 -2.98 12.41
CA PRO A 502 -5.97 -1.73 11.70
C PRO A 502 -6.24 -0.56 12.66
N LEU A 503 -5.92 0.62 12.15
CA LEU A 503 -5.77 1.86 12.90
C LEU A 503 -7.07 2.66 13.02
N LEU A 504 -8.01 2.43 12.11
CA LEU A 504 -9.22 3.24 11.92
C LEU A 504 -10.44 2.34 11.73
N ALA A 505 -11.55 2.69 12.38
CA ALA A 505 -12.86 2.14 12.07
C ALA A 505 -13.49 2.87 10.88
N MET A 506 -14.28 2.18 10.06
CA MET A 506 -14.96 2.75 8.90
C MET A 506 -16.46 2.46 8.87
N GLN A 507 -17.22 3.44 8.41
CA GLN A 507 -18.61 3.31 7.96
C GLN A 507 -18.71 3.72 6.49
N ASP A 508 -19.69 3.15 5.79
CA ASP A 508 -20.08 3.63 4.47
C ASP A 508 -20.80 4.98 4.55
N ALA A 509 -21.14 5.56 3.39
CA ALA A 509 -21.84 6.86 3.32
C ALA A 509 -23.26 6.83 3.94
N THR A 510 -23.79 5.67 4.31
CA THR A 510 -25.08 5.50 4.99
C THR A 510 -24.95 5.37 6.50
N HIS A 511 -23.75 5.54 7.04
CA HIS A 511 -23.40 5.29 8.45
C HIS A 511 -23.53 3.82 8.88
N THR A 512 -23.38 2.89 7.93
CA THR A 512 -23.35 1.46 8.22
C THR A 512 -21.92 0.97 8.35
N VAL A 513 -21.61 0.24 9.42
CA VAL A 513 -20.34 -0.49 9.55
C VAL A 513 -20.42 -1.74 8.69
N ILE A 514 -19.61 -1.80 7.64
CA ILE A 514 -19.57 -2.94 6.71
C ILE A 514 -18.31 -3.81 6.90
N GLU A 515 -17.49 -3.49 7.89
CA GLU A 515 -16.39 -4.36 8.33
C GLU A 515 -16.94 -5.73 8.76
N GLY A 516 -16.34 -6.81 8.28
CA GLY A 516 -16.79 -8.17 8.53
C GLY A 516 -17.98 -8.65 7.71
N ILE A 517 -18.67 -7.74 6.99
CA ILE A 517 -19.89 -7.98 6.20
C ILE A 517 -19.62 -7.81 4.69
N GLY A 518 -18.93 -6.73 4.31
CA GLY A 518 -18.69 -6.34 2.93
C GLY A 518 -19.78 -5.45 2.32
N ILE A 519 -19.45 -4.89 1.17
CA ILE A 519 -20.34 -4.14 0.29
C ILE A 519 -21.36 -5.10 -0.28
N LYS A 520 -22.64 -4.77 -0.07
CA LYS A 520 -23.75 -5.44 -0.74
C LYS A 520 -23.80 -5.01 -2.21
N PRO A 521 -23.83 -5.95 -3.17
CA PRO A 521 -23.99 -5.63 -4.58
C PRO A 521 -25.40 -5.08 -4.86
N ASP A 522 -25.53 -4.24 -5.87
CA ASP A 522 -26.83 -3.75 -6.33
C ASP A 522 -27.62 -4.86 -7.03
N LEU A 523 -26.92 -5.75 -7.75
CA LEU A 523 -27.45 -7.01 -8.29
C LEU A 523 -26.65 -8.20 -7.72
N LEU A 524 -27.29 -8.94 -6.82
CA LEU A 524 -26.71 -10.15 -6.23
C LEU A 524 -26.71 -11.29 -7.25
N VAL A 525 -25.56 -11.93 -7.40
CA VAL A 525 -25.34 -13.16 -8.16
C VAL A 525 -24.78 -14.18 -7.19
N ASP A 526 -25.36 -15.39 -7.13
CA ASP A 526 -24.96 -16.40 -6.16
C ASP A 526 -23.46 -16.71 -6.24
N PRO A 527 -22.79 -17.10 -5.14
CA PRO A 527 -21.40 -17.57 -5.20
C PRO A 527 -21.24 -18.73 -6.19
N LEU A 528 -20.02 -18.94 -6.68
CA LEU A 528 -19.76 -20.08 -7.56
C LEU A 528 -20.05 -21.41 -6.84
N THR A 529 -20.37 -22.42 -7.62
CA THR A 529 -20.33 -23.81 -7.17
C THR A 529 -18.90 -24.36 -7.29
N GLU A 530 -18.61 -25.46 -6.59
CA GLU A 530 -17.33 -26.15 -6.76
C GLU A 530 -17.11 -26.60 -8.21
N ASP A 531 -18.17 -27.06 -8.87
CA ASP A 531 -18.12 -27.54 -10.25
C ASP A 531 -17.83 -26.39 -11.23
N GLU A 532 -18.41 -25.20 -11.03
CA GLU A 532 -18.07 -24.02 -11.83
C GLU A 532 -16.58 -23.65 -11.67
N VAL A 533 -16.03 -23.68 -10.45
CA VAL A 533 -14.59 -23.41 -10.25
C VAL A 533 -13.71 -24.47 -10.90
N ARG A 534 -14.12 -25.75 -10.82
CA ARG A 534 -13.42 -26.84 -11.53
C ARG A 534 -13.51 -26.64 -13.05
N GLU A 535 -14.64 -26.21 -13.57
CA GLU A 535 -14.83 -25.91 -14.99
C GLU A 535 -13.92 -24.75 -15.44
N MET A 536 -13.78 -23.69 -14.63
CA MET A 536 -12.83 -22.61 -14.93
C MET A 536 -11.39 -23.13 -15.11
N ALA A 537 -10.99 -24.11 -14.29
CA ALA A 537 -9.66 -24.72 -14.37
C ALA A 537 -9.51 -25.70 -15.55
N LEU A 538 -10.55 -26.49 -15.86
CA LEU A 538 -10.53 -27.50 -16.91
C LEU A 538 -10.81 -26.94 -18.31
N SER A 539 -11.59 -25.86 -18.39
CA SER A 539 -12.04 -25.19 -19.61
C SER A 539 -11.76 -23.68 -19.55
N PRO A 540 -10.49 -23.27 -19.44
CA PRO A 540 -10.10 -21.89 -19.14
C PRO A 540 -10.48 -20.87 -20.23
N PHE A 541 -10.92 -21.31 -21.41
CA PHE A 541 -11.35 -20.42 -22.52
C PHE A 541 -12.87 -20.39 -22.73
N THR A 542 -13.63 -21.35 -22.19
CA THR A 542 -15.03 -21.57 -22.58
C THR A 542 -16.01 -21.67 -21.42
N HIS A 543 -15.54 -21.63 -20.17
CA HIS A 543 -16.42 -21.66 -18.99
C HIS A 543 -17.43 -20.50 -19.03
N ILE A 544 -18.59 -20.70 -18.40
CA ILE A 544 -19.63 -19.67 -18.37
C ILE A 544 -19.39 -18.73 -17.19
N ASP A 545 -19.09 -17.46 -17.47
CA ASP A 545 -19.10 -16.40 -16.45
C ASP A 545 -20.47 -15.70 -16.41
N ARG A 546 -21.36 -16.20 -15.56
CA ARG A 546 -22.70 -15.62 -15.35
C ARG A 546 -22.69 -14.19 -14.80
N THR A 547 -21.68 -13.83 -14.02
CA THR A 547 -21.58 -12.49 -13.43
C THR A 547 -21.17 -11.48 -14.49
N LEU A 548 -20.22 -11.84 -15.37
CA LEU A 548 -19.87 -11.05 -16.55
C LEU A 548 -21.06 -10.86 -17.49
N LYS A 549 -21.82 -11.94 -17.76
CA LYS A 549 -23.02 -11.86 -18.60
C LYS A 549 -24.01 -10.82 -18.05
N GLN A 550 -24.28 -10.87 -16.74
CA GLN A 550 -25.16 -9.90 -16.09
C GLN A 550 -24.63 -8.46 -16.19
N ALA A 551 -23.32 -8.25 -16.08
CA ALA A 551 -22.72 -6.92 -16.24
C ALA A 551 -22.84 -6.36 -17.66
N ILE A 552 -22.65 -7.21 -18.68
CA ILE A 552 -22.87 -6.82 -20.08
C ILE A 552 -24.34 -6.42 -20.28
N GLU A 553 -25.30 -7.22 -19.80
CA GLU A 553 -26.72 -6.89 -19.89
C GLU A 553 -27.08 -5.55 -19.23
N VAL A 554 -26.49 -5.24 -18.07
CA VAL A 554 -26.67 -3.92 -17.40
C VAL A 554 -26.17 -2.79 -18.29
N LEU A 555 -25.00 -2.93 -18.91
CA LEU A 555 -24.42 -1.89 -19.76
C LEU A 555 -25.08 -1.79 -21.14
N SER A 556 -25.66 -2.87 -21.68
CA SER A 556 -26.39 -2.83 -22.95
C SER A 556 -27.77 -2.18 -22.84
N ASN A 557 -28.38 -2.22 -21.65
CA ASN A 557 -29.69 -1.61 -21.38
C ASN A 557 -29.63 -0.14 -20.96
N ASN A 558 -28.42 0.41 -20.76
CA ASN A 558 -28.14 1.83 -20.50
C ASN A 558 -27.56 2.50 -21.75
#